data_AF-A0A6J8BDW9-F1
#
_entry.id   AF-A0A6J8BDW9-F1
#
_cell.length_a   1.000
_cell.length_b   1.000
_cell.length_c   1.000
_cell.angle_alpha   90.00
_cell.angle_beta   90.00
_cell.angle_gamma   90.00
#
_symmetry.space_group_name_H-M   'P 1'
#
loop_
_entity.id
_entity.type
_entity.pdbx_description
1 polymer ?
#
loop_
_entity_poly.entity_id
_entity_poly.type
_entity_poly.pdbx_seq_one_letter_code
_entity_poly.pdbx_strand_id
1 'polypeptide(L)'
;MPESAEERFHQSPASSPLWCPPTDFLLKTEDFSDLIYGQSLKSDVMNNAQKLISDKYVGMNGLEPTVLAPYFEEKANTWHYYEGKKFQRAYPPSAQIHHTGKGHWVLSCKSVDSQSIYLTDSMRSAREALSPSLQIQLAAVYGHTDNLLNINMPFIQQQRNSVDCGVMCIAFLVEFCQKGHQGVLSANFDLSQIRPHLLRCFGKGDITSFPQIPHKLRANVRCQDIKLRLHCICNMPEVFSDMIKCDRCALLFHKKCFSLDHTMDSSWFCVGCSN
;
A
#
# COMPACT_ATOMS: atom_id res chain seq x y z
N MET A 1 -43.79 45.64 22.71
CA MET A 1 -42.63 45.99 21.87
C MET A 1 -41.49 46.34 22.79
N PRO A 2 -40.48 45.47 22.83
CA PRO A 2 -39.18 45.89 22.31
C PRO A 2 -38.40 44.79 21.55
N GLU A 3 -37.59 45.30 20.63
CA GLU A 3 -36.29 44.88 20.08
C GLU A 3 -35.95 43.43 19.72
N SER A 4 -35.39 43.36 18.50
CA SER A 4 -35.07 42.26 17.63
C SER A 4 -33.87 41.42 18.08
N ALA A 5 -33.96 40.14 17.72
CA ALA A 5 -32.88 39.18 17.75
C ALA A 5 -31.83 39.48 16.66
N GLU A 6 -30.63 39.86 17.08
CA GLU A 6 -29.37 39.73 16.37
C GLU A 6 -28.26 39.95 17.41
N GLU A 7 -27.05 39.41 17.19
CA GLU A 7 -25.89 39.47 18.10
C GLU A 7 -25.77 38.40 19.20
N ARG A 8 -25.80 37.12 18.82
CA ARG A 8 -24.95 36.11 19.48
C ARG A 8 -24.50 35.10 18.45
N PHE A 9 -23.36 35.32 17.79
CA PHE A 9 -22.44 34.29 17.24
C PHE A 9 -21.31 34.97 16.43
N HIS A 10 -20.44 35.72 17.11
CA HIS A 10 -19.10 36.00 16.59
C HIS A 10 -18.10 35.95 17.74
N GLN A 11 -17.69 34.74 18.09
CA GLN A 11 -16.37 34.51 18.66
C GLN A 11 -15.59 33.73 17.61
N SER A 12 -14.70 34.44 16.92
CA SER A 12 -13.63 33.83 16.13
C SER A 12 -12.83 32.89 17.03
N PRO A 13 -12.53 31.65 16.63
CA PRO A 13 -11.53 30.89 17.34
C PRO A 13 -10.19 31.58 17.14
N ALA A 14 -9.61 32.00 18.25
CA ALA A 14 -8.26 32.52 18.34
C ALA A 14 -7.28 31.60 17.60
N SER A 15 -6.36 32.23 16.88
CA SER A 15 -5.14 31.69 16.27
C SER A 15 -4.71 30.33 16.81
N SER A 16 -4.90 29.29 16.01
CA SER A 16 -4.21 28.01 16.20
C SER A 16 -2.70 28.27 16.30
N PRO A 17 -1.98 27.64 17.24
CA PRO A 17 -0.54 27.80 17.32
C PRO A 17 0.07 27.39 15.98
N LEU A 18 0.95 28.25 15.45
CA LEU A 18 1.80 27.94 14.30
C LEU A 18 2.65 26.73 14.68
N TRP A 19 2.14 25.55 14.34
CA TRP A 19 2.85 24.30 14.47
C TRP A 19 3.88 24.25 13.34
N CYS A 20 5.15 24.17 13.71
CA CYS A 20 6.27 24.14 12.77
C CYS A 20 6.78 22.69 12.71
N PRO A 21 6.61 21.97 11.58
CA PRO A 21 7.17 20.64 11.44
C PRO A 21 8.71 20.70 11.45
N PRO A 22 9.40 19.62 11.85
CA PRO A 22 10.83 19.48 11.59
C PRO A 22 11.11 19.70 10.09
N THR A 23 12.22 20.39 9.77
CA THR A 23 12.59 20.83 8.41
C THR A 23 12.75 19.71 7.38
N ASP A 24 12.80 18.46 7.84
CA ASP A 24 13.08 17.29 7.01
C ASP A 24 11.82 16.63 6.44
N PHE A 25 10.62 17.09 6.81
CA PHE A 25 9.35 16.60 6.29
C PHE A 25 8.72 17.58 5.29
N LEU A 26 8.39 17.08 4.11
CA LEU A 26 7.79 17.85 3.01
C LEU A 26 6.26 17.88 3.10
N LEU A 27 5.69 17.98 4.30
CA LEU A 27 4.25 18.06 4.46
C LEU A 27 3.77 19.50 4.30
N LYS A 28 2.78 19.70 3.44
CA LYS A 28 2.13 20.98 3.19
C LYS A 28 0.96 21.18 4.14
N THR A 29 0.45 22.40 4.24
CA THR A 29 -0.75 22.73 5.05
C THR A 29 -1.95 21.84 4.70
N GLU A 30 -2.10 21.46 3.44
CA GLU A 30 -3.16 20.54 2.99
C GLU A 30 -3.03 19.13 3.58
N ASP A 31 -1.82 18.61 3.72
CA ASP A 31 -1.56 17.28 4.29
C ASP A 31 -1.96 17.22 5.77
N PHE A 32 -1.75 18.32 6.50
CA PHE A 32 -2.21 18.46 7.88
C PHE A 32 -3.72 18.60 7.96
N SER A 33 -4.32 19.29 7.02
CA SER A 33 -5.78 19.39 6.92
C SER A 33 -6.39 18.00 6.72
N ASP A 34 -5.79 17.16 5.87
CA ASP A 34 -6.28 15.80 5.65
C ASP A 34 -6.22 14.95 6.93
N LEU A 35 -5.18 15.13 7.76
CA LEU A 35 -5.06 14.48 9.07
C LEU A 35 -6.07 15.02 10.09
N ILE A 36 -6.27 16.34 10.16
CA ILE A 36 -7.12 17.00 11.17
C ILE A 36 -8.60 16.81 10.87
N TYR A 37 -9.00 16.97 9.60
CA TYR A 37 -10.41 16.93 9.18
C TYR A 37 -10.86 15.56 8.70
N GLY A 38 -10.02 14.53 8.85
CA GLY A 38 -10.39 13.15 8.55
C GLY A 38 -10.60 12.88 7.07
N GLN A 39 -9.75 13.44 6.19
CA GLN A 39 -9.78 13.11 4.76
C GLN A 39 -8.90 11.89 4.46
N SER A 40 -9.06 11.32 3.27
CA SER A 40 -8.16 10.28 2.77
C SER A 40 -6.74 10.81 2.66
N LEU A 41 -5.78 10.08 3.24
CA LEU A 41 -4.38 10.47 3.18
C LEU A 41 -3.82 10.36 1.76
N LYS A 42 -3.01 11.34 1.38
CA LYS A 42 -2.31 11.40 0.09
C LYS A 42 -0.89 10.81 0.18
N SER A 43 -0.28 10.57 -0.98
CA SER A 43 1.05 9.99 -1.11
C SER A 43 2.12 10.72 -0.28
N ASP A 44 2.06 12.05 -0.17
CA ASP A 44 3.03 12.83 0.62
C ASP A 44 2.99 12.42 2.11
N VAL A 45 1.80 12.33 2.72
CA VAL A 45 1.65 11.82 4.09
C VAL A 45 2.17 10.40 4.24
N MET A 46 1.81 9.52 3.29
CA MET A 46 2.25 8.12 3.31
C MET A 46 3.77 8.00 3.23
N ASN A 47 4.42 8.78 2.35
CA ASN A 47 5.85 8.74 2.12
C ASN A 47 6.63 9.31 3.30
N ASN A 48 6.16 10.41 3.91
CA ASN A 48 6.78 10.95 5.13
C ASN A 48 6.65 9.96 6.31
N ALA A 49 5.53 9.24 6.42
CA ALA A 49 5.38 8.19 7.43
C ALA A 49 6.32 7.00 7.17
N GLN A 50 6.43 6.53 5.91
CA GLN A 50 7.40 5.49 5.54
C GLN A 50 8.83 5.93 5.87
N LYS A 51 9.18 7.20 5.63
CA LYS A 51 10.49 7.76 5.99
C LYS A 51 10.76 7.73 7.50
N LEU A 52 9.79 8.16 8.32
CA LEU A 52 9.92 8.06 9.78
C LEU A 52 10.16 6.62 10.25
N ILE A 53 9.44 5.68 9.62
CA ILE A 53 9.55 4.26 9.93
C ILE A 53 10.89 3.70 9.46
N SER A 54 11.37 4.04 8.26
CA SER A 54 12.68 3.59 7.77
C SER A 54 13.83 4.13 8.61
N ASP A 55 13.73 5.38 9.05
CA ASP A 55 14.76 6.02 9.88
C ASP A 55 14.82 5.37 11.29
N LYS A 56 13.66 4.94 11.82
CA LYS A 56 13.58 4.28 13.14
C LYS A 56 13.90 2.79 13.13
N TYR A 57 13.41 2.05 12.13
CA TYR A 57 13.51 0.60 12.05
C TYR A 57 14.50 0.21 10.94
N VAL A 58 15.79 0.44 11.22
CA VAL A 58 16.89 0.15 10.30
C VAL A 58 16.86 -1.32 9.87
N GLY A 59 16.96 -1.55 8.56
CA GLY A 59 16.96 -2.89 7.95
C GLY A 59 15.60 -3.36 7.42
N MET A 60 14.54 -2.57 7.55
CA MET A 60 13.28 -2.81 6.83
C MET A 60 13.43 -2.46 5.34
N ASN A 61 13.29 -3.45 4.45
CA ASN A 61 13.37 -3.25 3.00
C ASN A 61 12.00 -2.90 2.39
N GLY A 62 11.99 -2.42 1.14
CA GLY A 62 10.78 -1.93 0.48
C GLY A 62 10.61 -0.44 0.77
N LEU A 63 9.55 -0.07 1.51
CA LEU A 63 9.23 1.30 1.96
C LEU A 63 9.46 2.40 0.92
N GLU A 64 9.26 2.07 -0.35
CA GLU A 64 9.51 2.97 -1.46
C GLU A 64 8.36 3.97 -1.63
N PRO A 65 8.63 5.12 -2.29
CA PRO A 65 7.61 6.14 -2.52
C PRO A 65 6.35 5.57 -3.19
N THR A 66 5.20 5.81 -2.57
CA THR A 66 3.89 5.30 -3.02
C THR A 66 3.48 5.81 -4.41
N VAL A 67 4.09 6.90 -4.89
CA VAL A 67 3.88 7.45 -6.25
C VAL A 67 4.35 6.49 -7.36
N LEU A 68 5.21 5.51 -7.02
CA LEU A 68 5.63 4.47 -7.96
C LEU A 68 4.53 3.44 -8.26
N ALA A 69 3.41 3.47 -7.52
CA ALA A 69 2.25 2.65 -7.82
C ALA A 69 1.68 3.00 -9.21
N PRO A 70 1.56 2.03 -10.13
CA PRO A 70 1.05 2.31 -11.45
C PRO A 70 -0.47 2.47 -11.43
N TYR A 71 -0.99 3.31 -12.31
CA TYR A 71 -2.43 3.39 -12.58
C TYR A 71 -2.69 3.06 -14.05
N PHE A 72 -3.89 2.55 -14.30
CA PHE A 72 -4.33 2.22 -15.65
C PHE A 72 -5.14 3.38 -16.21
N GLU A 73 -4.73 3.93 -17.35
CA GLU A 73 -5.53 4.92 -18.07
C GLU A 73 -6.42 4.19 -19.08
N GLU A 74 -7.72 4.10 -18.77
CA GLU A 74 -8.68 3.35 -19.59
C GLU A 74 -8.79 3.89 -21.02
N LYS A 75 -8.74 5.21 -21.20
CA LYS A 75 -8.85 5.86 -22.52
C LYS A 75 -7.67 5.51 -23.44
N ALA A 76 -6.48 5.42 -22.87
CA ALA A 76 -5.25 5.09 -23.59
C ALA A 76 -4.94 3.58 -23.57
N ASN A 77 -5.73 2.80 -22.84
CA ASN A 77 -5.56 1.36 -22.63
C ASN A 77 -4.12 1.00 -22.22
N THR A 78 -3.53 1.79 -21.32
CA THR A 78 -2.10 1.66 -20.97
C THR A 78 -1.83 1.91 -19.49
N TRP A 79 -0.75 1.30 -19.01
CA TRP A 79 -0.25 1.49 -17.66
C TRP A 79 0.68 2.70 -17.61
N HIS A 80 0.40 3.62 -16.67
CA HIS A 80 1.24 4.76 -16.38
C HIS A 80 2.12 4.49 -15.17
N TYR A 81 3.38 4.90 -15.29
CA TYR A 81 4.42 4.75 -14.28
C TYR A 81 5.05 6.10 -14.05
N TYR A 82 5.21 6.49 -12.80
CA TYR A 82 5.86 7.75 -12.44
C TYR A 82 7.31 7.74 -12.93
N GLU A 83 7.65 8.66 -13.86
CA GLU A 83 8.96 8.73 -14.52
C GLU A 83 9.43 7.40 -15.15
N GLY A 84 8.49 6.52 -15.54
CA GLY A 84 8.82 5.19 -16.04
C GLY A 84 9.41 4.23 -15.00
N LYS A 85 9.44 4.62 -13.72
CA LYS A 85 9.99 3.83 -12.62
C LYS A 85 8.93 2.91 -12.01
N LYS A 86 9.39 1.81 -11.43
CA LYS A 86 8.59 0.83 -10.69
C LYS A 86 9.21 0.64 -9.32
N PHE A 87 8.44 0.02 -8.43
CA PHE A 87 9.03 -0.53 -7.22
C PHE A 87 10.17 -1.48 -7.55
N GLN A 88 11.24 -1.37 -6.78
CA GLN A 88 12.35 -2.29 -6.73
C GLN A 88 11.98 -3.52 -5.93
N ARG A 89 12.73 -4.59 -6.18
CA ARG A 89 12.59 -5.83 -5.42
C ARG A 89 13.04 -5.60 -3.99
N ALA A 90 12.26 -6.11 -3.04
CA ALA A 90 12.59 -6.08 -1.63
C ALA A 90 12.81 -7.51 -1.10
N TYR A 91 13.81 -7.66 -0.23
CA TYR A 91 14.08 -8.92 0.46
C TYR A 91 13.59 -8.85 1.92
N PRO A 92 13.10 -9.95 2.50
CA PRO A 92 12.68 -9.95 3.89
C PRO A 92 13.82 -9.59 4.88
N PRO A 93 13.53 -8.87 5.99
CA PRO A 93 12.24 -8.32 6.34
C PRO A 93 11.91 -7.14 5.43
N SER A 94 10.70 -7.12 4.90
CA SER A 94 10.27 -6.11 3.94
C SER A 94 8.81 -5.76 4.14
N ALA A 95 8.48 -4.51 3.87
CA ALA A 95 7.11 -4.04 3.83
C ALA A 95 6.93 -2.94 2.80
N GLN A 96 5.72 -2.81 2.26
CA GLN A 96 5.39 -1.77 1.29
C GLN A 96 3.94 -1.32 1.46
N ILE A 97 3.73 -0.02 1.55
CA ILE A 97 2.40 0.56 1.42
C ILE A 97 2.06 0.69 -0.07
N HIS A 98 0.89 0.20 -0.46
CA HIS A 98 0.41 0.18 -1.83
C HIS A 98 -0.85 1.02 -1.99
N HIS A 99 -0.97 1.71 -3.12
CA HIS A 99 -2.22 2.28 -3.58
C HIS A 99 -2.88 1.32 -4.56
N THR A 100 -4.14 0.92 -4.34
CA THR A 100 -4.78 -0.10 -5.19
C THR A 100 -5.14 0.39 -6.61
N GLY A 101 -4.90 1.67 -6.92
CA GLY A 101 -5.37 2.32 -8.14
C GLY A 101 -6.87 2.68 -8.09
N LYS A 102 -7.56 2.39 -6.98
CA LYS A 102 -8.98 2.66 -6.79
C LYS A 102 -9.26 3.54 -5.55
N GLY A 103 -8.31 4.39 -5.17
CA GLY A 103 -8.45 5.30 -4.02
C GLY A 103 -8.37 4.60 -2.65
N HIS A 104 -7.67 3.46 -2.57
CA HIS A 104 -7.54 2.68 -1.33
C HIS A 104 -6.09 2.33 -1.05
N TRP A 105 -5.74 2.31 0.24
CA TRP A 105 -4.40 1.99 0.74
C TRP A 105 -4.40 0.61 1.40
N VAL A 106 -3.42 -0.21 1.05
CA VAL A 106 -3.16 -1.51 1.69
C VAL A 106 -1.68 -1.63 2.00
N LEU A 107 -1.33 -2.53 2.93
CA LEU A 107 0.05 -2.79 3.31
C LEU A 107 0.39 -4.25 3.02
N SER A 108 1.54 -4.48 2.41
CA SER A 108 2.14 -5.80 2.30
C SER A 108 3.35 -5.91 3.21
N CYS A 109 3.55 -7.09 3.79
CA CYS A 109 4.67 -7.41 4.66
C CYS A 109 5.21 -8.81 4.36
N LYS A 110 6.52 -9.02 4.52
CA LYS A 110 7.15 -10.34 4.46
C LYS A 110 8.27 -10.43 5.48
N SER A 111 8.16 -11.39 6.40
CA SER A 111 9.21 -11.72 7.39
C SER A 111 10.19 -12.72 6.81
N VAL A 112 11.40 -12.76 7.39
CA VAL A 112 12.52 -13.62 6.97
C VAL A 112 12.16 -15.11 6.97
N ASP A 113 11.34 -15.51 7.94
CA ASP A 113 10.89 -16.88 8.16
C ASP A 113 9.63 -17.26 7.36
N SER A 114 9.00 -16.30 6.67
CA SER A 114 7.74 -16.53 5.95
C SER A 114 7.96 -16.73 4.45
N GLN A 115 7.39 -17.82 3.92
CA GLN A 115 7.29 -18.04 2.48
C GLN A 115 6.19 -17.19 1.83
N SER A 116 5.16 -16.83 2.61
CA SER A 116 4.03 -16.02 2.13
C SER A 116 4.22 -14.53 2.40
N ILE A 117 3.66 -13.71 1.52
CA ILE A 117 3.47 -12.27 1.72
C ILE A 117 2.18 -12.08 2.51
N TYR A 118 2.20 -11.26 3.54
CA TYR A 118 1.00 -10.88 4.28
C TYR A 118 0.45 -9.58 3.71
N LEU A 119 -0.80 -9.59 3.25
CA LEU A 119 -1.48 -8.41 2.72
C LEU A 119 -2.56 -7.98 3.70
N THR A 120 -2.44 -6.78 4.26
CA THR A 120 -3.39 -6.24 5.24
C THR A 120 -4.30 -5.23 4.58
N ASP A 121 -5.61 -5.41 4.78
CA ASP A 121 -6.65 -4.53 4.24
C ASP A 121 -7.71 -4.24 5.32
N SER A 122 -7.84 -2.97 5.68
CA SER A 122 -8.78 -2.48 6.71
C SER A 122 -10.17 -2.14 6.17
N MET A 123 -10.41 -2.18 4.86
CA MET A 123 -11.73 -1.93 4.23
C MET A 123 -12.30 -3.17 3.54
N ARG A 124 -11.78 -4.35 3.88
CA ARG A 124 -11.96 -5.54 3.09
C ARG A 124 -13.43 -5.92 2.94
N SER A 125 -13.86 -6.13 1.69
CA SER A 125 -15.02 -6.96 1.38
C SER A 125 -14.54 -8.39 1.13
N ALA A 126 -15.23 -9.40 1.69
CA ALA A 126 -14.79 -10.80 1.66
C ALA A 126 -14.71 -11.45 0.27
N ARG A 127 -14.96 -10.69 -0.81
CA ARG A 127 -15.09 -11.18 -2.20
C ARG A 127 -14.24 -10.40 -3.20
N GLU A 128 -13.52 -9.37 -2.79
CA GLU A 128 -12.77 -8.55 -3.74
C GLU A 128 -11.45 -9.22 -4.14
N ALA A 129 -11.24 -9.38 -5.45
CA ALA A 129 -9.97 -9.82 -6.00
C ALA A 129 -8.94 -8.69 -5.96
N LEU A 130 -7.65 -9.03 -5.96
CA LEU A 130 -6.58 -8.03 -6.06
C LEU A 130 -6.76 -7.17 -7.30
N SER A 131 -6.73 -5.85 -7.15
CA SER A 131 -6.79 -4.95 -8.31
C SER A 131 -5.59 -5.21 -9.24
N PRO A 132 -5.74 -4.99 -10.56
CA PRO A 132 -4.63 -5.16 -11.49
C PRO A 132 -3.38 -4.35 -11.11
N SER A 133 -3.58 -3.12 -10.60
CA SER A 133 -2.48 -2.28 -10.12
C SER A 133 -1.77 -2.92 -8.93
N LEU A 134 -2.52 -3.45 -7.95
CA LEU A 134 -1.94 -4.11 -6.79
C LEU A 134 -1.19 -5.39 -7.17
N GLN A 135 -1.70 -6.17 -8.13
CA GLN A 135 -1.00 -7.35 -8.64
C GLN A 135 0.38 -7.00 -9.23
N ILE A 136 0.43 -5.93 -10.04
CA ILE A 136 1.68 -5.43 -10.63
C ILE A 136 2.65 -4.97 -9.55
N GLN A 137 2.17 -4.25 -8.53
CA GLN A 137 3.01 -3.77 -7.44
C GLN A 137 3.57 -4.92 -6.60
N LEU A 138 2.74 -5.89 -6.22
CA LEU A 138 3.20 -7.06 -5.46
C LEU A 138 4.22 -7.89 -6.24
N ALA A 139 4.01 -8.05 -7.55
CA ALA A 139 4.98 -8.70 -8.42
C ALA A 139 6.30 -7.92 -8.55
N ALA A 140 6.25 -6.58 -8.63
CA ALA A 140 7.45 -5.76 -8.68
C ALA A 140 8.29 -5.87 -7.40
N VAL A 141 7.63 -5.83 -6.23
CA VAL A 141 8.30 -5.88 -4.92
C VAL A 141 8.79 -7.28 -4.58
N TYR A 142 7.97 -8.32 -4.81
CA TYR A 142 8.22 -9.68 -4.29
C TYR A 142 8.42 -10.74 -5.38
N GLY A 143 8.35 -10.37 -6.66
CA GLY A 143 8.58 -11.27 -7.78
C GLY A 143 10.02 -11.76 -7.81
N HIS A 144 10.23 -13.00 -7.36
CA HIS A 144 11.52 -13.71 -7.39
C HIS A 144 11.51 -14.78 -8.49
N THR A 145 12.38 -15.79 -8.39
CA THR A 145 12.56 -16.86 -9.39
C THR A 145 11.34 -17.78 -9.53
N ASP A 146 10.45 -17.78 -8.56
CA ASP A 146 9.24 -18.59 -8.59
C ASP A 146 8.13 -17.88 -9.36
N ASN A 147 7.49 -18.62 -10.26
CA ASN A 147 6.37 -18.14 -11.07
C ASN A 147 5.05 -17.98 -10.27
N LEU A 148 5.12 -17.92 -8.94
CA LEU A 148 3.97 -17.87 -8.05
C LEU A 148 4.27 -17.13 -6.75
N LEU A 149 3.47 -16.10 -6.47
CA LEU A 149 3.45 -15.45 -5.15
C LEU A 149 2.30 -16.00 -4.32
N ASN A 150 2.63 -16.52 -3.13
CA ASN A 150 1.66 -16.90 -2.12
C ASN A 150 1.38 -15.70 -1.21
N ILE A 151 0.13 -15.25 -1.19
CA ILE A 151 -0.32 -14.08 -0.45
C ILE A 151 -1.35 -14.53 0.58
N ASN A 152 -1.06 -14.26 1.84
CA ASN A 152 -1.92 -14.53 2.97
C ASN A 152 -2.59 -13.21 3.38
N MET A 153 -3.91 -13.13 3.28
CA MET A 153 -4.67 -11.95 3.67
C MET A 153 -5.42 -12.21 4.99
N PRO A 154 -4.84 -11.83 6.15
CA PRO A 154 -5.47 -12.05 7.45
C PRO A 154 -6.68 -11.14 7.70
N PHE A 155 -7.63 -11.64 8.49
CA PHE A 155 -8.76 -10.86 8.99
C PHE A 155 -8.31 -9.99 10.19
N ILE A 156 -7.80 -8.80 9.87
CA ILE A 156 -7.37 -7.78 10.83
C ILE A 156 -8.50 -6.84 11.28
N GLN A 157 -8.22 -5.93 12.22
CA GLN A 157 -9.14 -4.86 12.60
C GLN A 157 -9.56 -4.05 11.36
N GLN A 158 -10.87 -3.96 11.13
CA GLN A 158 -11.43 -3.16 10.04
C GLN A 158 -11.65 -1.71 10.50
N GLN A 159 -11.46 -0.76 9.59
CA GLN A 159 -11.79 0.63 9.84
C GLN A 159 -13.31 0.84 9.85
N ARG A 160 -13.76 1.98 10.38
CA ARG A 160 -15.20 2.30 10.53
C ARG A 160 -15.74 3.31 9.52
N ASN A 161 -14.90 3.80 8.61
CA ASN A 161 -15.23 4.82 7.61
C ASN A 161 -14.52 4.51 6.28
N SER A 162 -14.60 5.40 5.28
CA SER A 162 -13.98 5.20 3.96
C SER A 162 -12.59 5.84 3.79
N VAL A 163 -12.05 6.48 4.83
CA VAL A 163 -10.92 7.43 4.71
C VAL A 163 -9.69 7.04 5.54
N ASP A 164 -9.85 6.13 6.50
CA ASP A 164 -8.78 5.76 7.44
C ASP A 164 -7.82 4.66 6.94
N CYS A 165 -7.98 4.17 5.71
CA CYS A 165 -7.14 3.08 5.20
C CYS A 165 -5.65 3.43 5.20
N GLY A 166 -5.31 4.69 4.88
CA GLY A 166 -3.92 5.16 4.93
C GLY A 166 -3.34 5.14 6.34
N VAL A 167 -4.02 5.75 7.32
CA VAL A 167 -3.52 5.81 8.70
C VAL A 167 -3.47 4.41 9.35
N MET A 168 -4.41 3.53 9.00
CA MET A 168 -4.39 2.13 9.43
C MET A 168 -3.20 1.38 8.84
N CYS A 169 -2.86 1.57 7.56
CA CYS A 169 -1.66 0.97 6.95
C CYS A 169 -0.38 1.41 7.69
N ILE A 170 -0.25 2.69 8.03
CA ILE A 170 0.89 3.21 8.79
C ILE A 170 0.96 2.55 10.16
N ALA A 171 -0.17 2.45 10.88
CA ALA A 171 -0.22 1.83 12.19
C ALA A 171 0.12 0.33 12.16
N PHE A 172 -0.42 -0.42 11.19
CA PHE A 172 -0.05 -1.84 11.00
C PHE A 172 1.41 -2.01 10.63
N LEU A 173 1.98 -1.11 9.82
CA LEU A 173 3.39 -1.15 9.47
C LEU A 173 4.27 -0.97 10.72
N VAL A 174 3.92 -0.05 11.62
CA VAL A 174 4.63 0.09 12.90
C VAL A 174 4.56 -1.20 13.73
N GLU A 175 3.39 -1.82 13.84
CA GLU A 175 3.24 -3.10 14.56
C GLU A 175 4.04 -4.24 13.91
N PHE A 176 4.09 -4.28 12.57
CA PHE A 176 4.91 -5.23 11.84
C PHE A 176 6.40 -5.02 12.12
N CYS A 177 6.88 -3.77 12.10
CA CYS A 177 8.29 -3.46 12.39
C CYS A 177 8.69 -3.87 13.81
N GLN A 178 7.78 -3.74 14.78
CA GLN A 178 8.08 -4.02 16.18
C GLN A 178 7.95 -5.49 16.57
N LYS A 179 6.95 -6.20 16.02
CA LYS A 179 6.52 -7.52 16.50
C LYS A 179 6.32 -8.53 15.36
N GLY A 180 6.72 -8.18 14.14
CA GLY A 180 6.47 -9.00 12.96
C GLY A 180 4.98 -9.20 12.68
N HIS A 181 4.64 -10.29 11.99
CA HIS A 181 3.25 -10.61 11.65
C HIS A 181 2.33 -10.67 12.88
N GLN A 182 2.83 -11.14 14.03
CA GLN A 182 2.00 -11.25 15.23
C GLN A 182 1.54 -9.88 15.74
N GLY A 183 2.34 -8.82 15.56
CA GLY A 183 1.91 -7.45 15.86
C GLY A 183 0.69 -7.05 15.05
N VAL A 184 0.73 -7.29 13.74
CA VAL A 184 -0.38 -6.99 12.82
C VAL A 184 -1.65 -7.77 13.20
N LEU A 185 -1.52 -9.07 13.48
CA LEU A 185 -2.64 -9.95 13.78
C LEU A 185 -3.31 -9.65 15.13
N SER A 186 -2.54 -9.11 16.08
CA SER A 186 -2.99 -8.76 17.42
C SER A 186 -3.33 -7.29 17.60
N ALA A 187 -3.14 -6.44 16.59
CA ALA A 187 -3.40 -5.02 16.73
C ALA A 187 -4.90 -4.72 16.87
N ASN A 188 -5.23 -3.87 17.83
CA ASN A 188 -6.57 -3.31 18.01
C ASN A 188 -6.46 -1.84 18.35
N PHE A 189 -6.33 -1.01 17.32
CA PHE A 189 -6.08 0.42 17.47
C PHE A 189 -7.30 1.15 18.05
N ASP A 190 -7.02 2.17 18.87
CA ASP A 190 -7.99 3.19 19.23
C ASP A 190 -8.17 4.12 18.02
N LEU A 191 -9.20 3.84 17.22
CA LEU A 191 -9.50 4.61 16.01
C LEU A 191 -9.78 6.09 16.30
N SER A 192 -10.18 6.45 17.52
CA SER A 192 -10.38 7.87 17.89
C SER A 192 -9.06 8.62 18.05
N GLN A 193 -7.96 7.90 18.32
CA GLN A 193 -6.64 8.48 18.58
C GLN A 193 -5.65 8.25 17.44
N ILE A 194 -6.00 7.47 16.42
CA ILE A 194 -5.05 7.04 15.39
C ILE A 194 -4.48 8.24 14.58
N ARG A 195 -5.34 9.18 14.15
CA ARG A 195 -4.91 10.40 13.45
C ARG A 195 -4.22 11.42 14.35
N PRO A 196 -4.79 11.79 15.54
CA PRO A 196 -4.08 12.65 16.49
C PRO A 196 -2.70 12.13 16.87
N HIS A 197 -2.54 10.81 16.98
CA HIS A 197 -1.25 10.20 17.27
C HIS A 197 -0.25 10.37 16.11
N LEU A 198 -0.68 10.09 14.87
CA LEU A 198 0.19 10.27 13.69
C LEU A 198 0.64 11.74 13.56
N LEU A 199 -0.25 12.70 13.78
CA LEU A 199 0.09 14.12 13.78
C LEU A 199 1.17 14.46 14.82
N ARG A 200 1.05 13.92 16.04
CA ARG A 200 2.09 14.08 17.08
C ARG A 200 3.41 13.43 16.69
N CYS A 201 3.38 12.28 16.01
CA CYS A 201 4.60 11.62 15.53
C CYS A 201 5.34 12.49 14.52
N PHE A 202 4.63 13.05 13.54
CA PHE A 202 5.23 14.01 12.60
C PHE A 202 5.81 15.22 13.32
N GLY A 203 5.10 15.79 14.29
CA GLY A 203 5.57 16.96 15.03
C GLY A 203 6.81 16.69 15.88
N LYS A 204 7.03 15.45 16.28
CA LYS A 204 8.21 15.03 17.05
C LYS A 204 9.35 14.50 16.16
N GLY A 205 9.10 14.25 14.88
CA GLY A 205 10.03 13.55 14.02
C GLY A 205 10.31 12.11 14.47
N ASP A 206 9.39 11.48 15.23
CA ASP A 206 9.54 10.12 15.73
C ASP A 206 8.22 9.36 15.68
N ILE A 207 8.24 8.14 15.16
CA ILE A 207 7.06 7.27 15.04
C ILE A 207 7.03 6.27 16.21
N THR A 208 5.91 6.19 16.92
CA THR A 208 5.75 5.28 18.07
C THR A 208 4.58 4.32 17.86
N SER A 209 4.46 3.31 18.73
CA SER A 209 3.30 2.40 18.70
C SER A 209 2.01 3.20 18.82
N PHE A 210 1.06 2.90 17.93
CA PHE A 210 -0.22 3.59 17.92
C PHE A 210 -1.05 3.16 19.14
N PRO A 211 -1.92 4.04 19.68
CA PRO A 211 -2.75 3.72 20.82
C PRO A 211 -3.64 2.51 20.52
N GLN A 212 -3.70 1.56 21.45
CA GLN A 212 -4.49 0.34 21.32
C GLN A 212 -5.53 0.25 22.44
N ILE A 213 -6.67 -0.37 22.14
CA ILE A 213 -7.72 -0.67 23.11
C ILE A 213 -7.53 -2.12 23.60
N PRO A 214 -7.63 -2.38 24.92
CA PRO A 214 -7.61 -3.73 25.45
C PRO A 214 -8.65 -4.62 24.75
N HIS A 215 -8.21 -5.79 24.30
CA HIS A 215 -9.09 -6.79 23.70
C HIS A 215 -8.53 -8.19 23.94
N LYS A 216 -9.40 -9.18 23.82
CA LYS A 216 -8.98 -10.58 23.86
C LYS A 216 -8.36 -10.94 22.53
N LEU A 217 -7.14 -11.48 22.58
CA LEU A 217 -6.47 -12.03 21.41
C LEU A 217 -7.33 -13.15 20.80
N ARG A 218 -7.41 -13.18 19.47
CA ARG A 218 -8.07 -14.26 18.75
C ARG A 218 -7.09 -15.41 18.61
N ALA A 219 -7.44 -16.58 19.17
CA ALA A 219 -6.60 -17.77 19.08
C ALA A 219 -6.37 -18.24 17.64
N ASN A 220 -7.36 -18.02 16.75
CA ASN A 220 -7.27 -18.36 15.33
C ASN A 220 -7.70 -17.16 14.48
N VAL A 221 -6.73 -16.51 13.83
CA VAL A 221 -7.03 -15.48 12.84
C VAL A 221 -7.32 -16.16 11.51
N ARG A 222 -8.55 -16.01 11.02
CA ARG A 222 -8.91 -16.47 9.68
C ARG A 222 -8.02 -15.75 8.66
N CYS A 223 -7.57 -16.48 7.66
CA CYS A 223 -6.81 -15.95 6.54
C CYS A 223 -7.48 -16.34 5.22
N GLN A 224 -7.29 -15.52 4.20
CA GLN A 224 -7.61 -15.85 2.82
C GLN A 224 -6.30 -16.03 2.05
N ASP A 225 -6.14 -17.19 1.44
CA ASP A 225 -4.97 -17.49 0.61
C ASP A 225 -5.23 -17.06 -0.83
N ILE A 226 -4.33 -16.26 -1.38
CA ILE A 226 -4.37 -15.76 -2.75
C ILE A 226 -3.09 -16.20 -3.44
N LYS A 227 -3.24 -16.73 -4.65
CA LYS A 227 -2.15 -17.21 -5.50
C LYS A 227 -2.02 -16.30 -6.70
N LEU A 228 -0.98 -15.47 -6.73
CA LEU A 228 -0.69 -14.58 -7.87
C LEU A 228 0.35 -15.25 -8.77
N ARG A 229 -0.07 -15.67 -9.96
CA ARG A 229 0.82 -16.27 -10.96
C ARG A 229 1.65 -15.18 -11.64
N LEU A 230 2.93 -15.45 -11.78
CA LEU A 230 3.86 -14.62 -12.53
C LEU A 230 4.21 -15.32 -13.84
N HIS A 231 4.39 -14.51 -14.87
CA HIS A 231 4.64 -14.95 -16.23
C HIS A 231 5.82 -14.20 -16.81
N CYS A 232 6.28 -14.67 -17.97
CA CYS A 232 7.38 -14.08 -18.71
C CYS A 232 8.70 -14.03 -17.92
N ILE A 233 9.78 -13.70 -18.60
CA ILE A 233 11.09 -13.47 -17.99
C ILE A 233 11.12 -12.25 -17.06
N CYS A 234 10.12 -11.36 -17.18
CA CYS A 234 10.01 -10.17 -16.33
C CYS A 234 9.35 -10.43 -14.98
N ASN A 235 8.82 -11.64 -14.72
CA ASN A 235 8.13 -12.03 -13.48
C ASN A 235 6.93 -11.12 -13.15
N MET A 236 6.18 -10.71 -14.17
CA MET A 236 4.99 -9.87 -14.00
C MET A 236 3.71 -10.69 -14.23
N PRO A 237 2.56 -10.28 -13.67
CA PRO A 237 1.29 -10.98 -13.88
C PRO A 237 0.75 -10.74 -15.31
N GLU A 238 -0.24 -11.52 -15.72
CA GLU A 238 -0.92 -11.38 -17.02
C GLU A 238 -1.44 -9.96 -17.28
N VAL A 239 -1.99 -9.30 -16.27
CA VAL A 239 -2.54 -7.94 -16.38
C VAL A 239 -1.51 -6.85 -16.72
N PHE A 240 -0.21 -7.17 -16.70
CA PHE A 240 0.85 -6.21 -17.01
C PHE A 240 0.86 -5.77 -18.48
N SER A 241 0.53 -6.68 -19.42
CA SER A 241 0.54 -6.43 -20.86
C SER A 241 -0.09 -7.64 -21.58
N ASP A 242 -0.53 -7.47 -22.83
CA ASP A 242 -0.93 -8.59 -23.69
C ASP A 242 0.05 -9.76 -23.67
N MET A 243 -0.50 -10.97 -23.65
CA MET A 243 0.26 -12.21 -23.61
C MET A 243 0.42 -12.84 -25.01
N ILE A 244 1.49 -13.59 -25.17
CA ILE A 244 1.72 -14.52 -26.28
C ILE A 244 2.19 -15.85 -25.70
N LYS A 245 1.72 -16.96 -26.28
CA LYS A 245 2.10 -18.31 -25.89
C LYS A 245 3.19 -18.82 -26.84
N CYS A 246 4.24 -19.42 -26.31
CA CYS A 246 5.21 -20.12 -27.14
C CYS A 246 4.62 -21.43 -27.69
N ASP A 247 4.68 -21.64 -29.00
CA ASP A 247 4.12 -22.84 -29.63
C ASP A 247 4.88 -24.13 -29.30
N ARG A 248 6.14 -24.02 -28.83
CA ARG A 248 6.96 -25.19 -28.43
C ARG A 248 6.80 -25.53 -26.95
N CYS A 249 7.11 -24.60 -26.03
CA CYS A 249 7.09 -24.88 -24.59
C CYS A 249 5.77 -24.55 -23.89
N ALA A 250 4.80 -23.97 -24.61
CA ALA A 250 3.49 -23.58 -24.09
C ALA A 250 3.50 -22.53 -22.95
N LEU A 251 4.66 -21.96 -22.60
CA LEU A 251 4.78 -20.88 -21.61
C LEU A 251 4.25 -19.55 -22.17
N LEU A 252 3.76 -18.71 -21.27
CA LEU A 252 3.20 -17.39 -21.56
C LEU A 252 4.23 -16.28 -21.31
N PHE A 253 4.31 -15.35 -22.26
CA PHE A 253 5.21 -14.21 -22.25
C PHE A 253 4.45 -12.91 -22.58
N HIS A 254 4.88 -11.77 -22.06
CA HIS A 254 4.29 -10.48 -22.44
C HIS A 254 4.80 -10.04 -23.80
N LYS A 255 3.90 -9.64 -24.72
CA LYS A 255 4.26 -9.11 -26.04
C LYS A 255 5.23 -7.93 -25.92
N LYS A 256 5.01 -7.05 -24.94
CA LYS A 256 5.87 -5.90 -24.63
C LYS A 256 7.31 -6.28 -24.25
N CYS A 257 7.54 -7.46 -23.67
CA CYS A 257 8.89 -7.92 -23.32
C CYS A 257 9.70 -8.42 -24.52
N PHE A 258 9.04 -8.59 -25.68
CA PHE A 258 9.65 -9.08 -26.91
C PHE A 258 9.41 -8.12 -28.09
N SER A 259 8.96 -6.89 -27.83
CA SER A 259 8.67 -5.86 -28.84
C SER A 259 7.78 -6.36 -29.97
N LEU A 260 6.70 -7.08 -29.63
CA LEU A 260 5.76 -7.65 -30.60
C LEU A 260 4.53 -6.75 -30.74
N ASP A 261 4.25 -6.34 -31.98
CA ASP A 261 3.18 -5.40 -32.32
C ASP A 261 1.93 -6.19 -32.72
N HIS A 262 1.15 -6.63 -31.72
CA HIS A 262 -0.20 -7.24 -31.72
C HIS A 262 -0.62 -8.31 -32.77
N THR A 263 -0.13 -8.32 -34.01
CA THR A 263 -0.49 -9.24 -35.10
C THR A 263 0.66 -10.19 -35.40
N MET A 264 0.52 -11.44 -34.95
CA MET A 264 1.36 -12.55 -35.39
C MET A 264 0.43 -13.62 -35.95
N ASP A 265 0.34 -13.69 -37.28
CA ASP A 265 -0.44 -14.72 -38.00
C ASP A 265 0.35 -16.03 -38.17
N SER A 266 1.56 -16.11 -37.60
CA SER A 266 2.48 -17.23 -37.73
C SER A 266 2.92 -17.76 -36.36
N SER A 267 3.49 -18.97 -36.36
CA SER A 267 3.98 -19.60 -35.13
C SER A 267 5.05 -18.75 -34.45
N TRP A 268 4.96 -18.62 -33.13
CA TRP A 268 5.90 -17.87 -32.32
C TRP A 268 6.62 -18.76 -31.31
N PHE A 269 7.95 -18.61 -31.27
CA PHE A 269 8.83 -19.33 -30.36
C PHE A 269 9.54 -18.33 -29.44
N CYS A 270 9.56 -18.62 -28.13
CA CYS A 270 10.33 -17.83 -27.18
C CYS A 270 11.83 -18.06 -27.41
N VAL A 271 12.67 -17.17 -26.90
CA VAL A 271 14.15 -17.24 -27.07
C VAL A 271 14.73 -18.60 -26.69
N GLY A 272 14.19 -19.27 -25.66
CA GLY A 272 14.65 -20.62 -25.26
C GLY A 272 14.20 -21.76 -26.20
N CYS A 273 13.25 -21.50 -27.09
CA CYS A 273 12.70 -22.45 -28.06
C CYS A 273 13.01 -22.08 -29.51
N SER A 274 13.60 -20.91 -29.77
CA SER A 274 14.01 -20.48 -31.11
C SER A 274 15.34 -21.08 -31.56
N ASN A 275 16.03 -21.78 -30.67
CA ASN A 275 17.21 -22.61 -30.96
C ASN A 275 16.85 -24.09 -31.09
#